data_AF-A0A7R9LAV2-F1
#
_entry.id   AF-A0A7R9LAV2-F1
#
_cell.length_a   1.000
_cell.length_b   1.000
_cell.length_c   1.000
_cell.angle_alpha   90.00
_cell.angle_beta   90.00
_cell.angle_gamma   90.00
#
_symmetry.space_group_name_H-M   'P 1'
#
loop_
_entity.id
_entity.type
_entity.pdbx_description
1 polymer ?
#
loop_
_entity_poly.entity_id
_entity_poly.type
_entity_poly.pdbx_seq_one_letter_code
_entity_poly.pdbx_strand_id
1 'polypeptide(L)'
;MCMCRAYYFSARPTVVHYSQVNTILLKTEMEERSSAHKRKACALPLTRVKTIMRSSPDVSSISPEAIALTAHSAKLFISQLVGDSLDESHSGDQLEYKDLAHVVATHKRMAFLQDILPQKMTVRDFDRLVTEYEKQHKSVGRDHKH
;
A
#
# COMPACT_ATOMS: atom_id res chain seq x y z
N MET A 1 -17.56 -29.50 -5.68
CA MET A 1 -16.47 -28.58 -6.07
C MET A 1 -16.88 -27.16 -5.73
N CYS A 2 -16.28 -26.55 -4.70
CA CYS A 2 -16.17 -25.10 -4.59
C CYS A 2 -14.97 -24.82 -3.68
N MET A 3 -14.00 -24.07 -4.20
CA MET A 3 -12.69 -23.85 -3.58
C MET A 3 -12.80 -22.91 -2.37
N CYS A 4 -12.91 -23.48 -1.18
CA CYS A 4 -12.46 -22.80 0.03
C CYS A 4 -10.93 -22.80 0.06
N ARG A 5 -10.31 -21.89 -0.71
CA ARG A 5 -8.90 -21.55 -0.52
C ARG A 5 -8.84 -20.63 0.69
N ALA A 6 -8.90 -21.30 1.83
CA ALA A 6 -8.84 -20.76 3.17
C ALA A 6 -7.79 -19.65 3.23
N TYR A 7 -8.28 -18.46 3.55
CA TYR A 7 -7.56 -17.41 4.22
C TYR A 7 -6.71 -18.02 5.33
N TYR A 8 -5.44 -18.22 5.05
CA TYR A 8 -4.41 -18.44 6.06
C TYR A 8 -3.37 -17.34 5.94
N PHE A 9 -3.82 -16.08 5.99
CA PHE A 9 -2.97 -14.96 6.35
C PHE A 9 -3.10 -14.72 7.86
N SER A 10 -2.74 -15.75 8.63
CA SER A 10 -2.51 -15.62 10.06
C SER A 10 -1.38 -14.61 10.26
N ALA A 11 -1.69 -13.56 11.01
CA ALA A 11 -0.71 -12.65 11.57
C ALA A 11 0.49 -13.42 12.14
N ARG A 12 1.70 -13.13 11.64
CA ARG A 12 2.94 -13.36 12.38
C ARG A 12 3.65 -12.02 12.54
N PRO A 13 3.94 -11.58 13.77
CA PRO A 13 4.87 -10.50 13.99
C PRO A 13 6.27 -11.05 13.70
N THR A 14 6.72 -10.98 12.45
CA THR A 14 8.12 -11.31 12.15
C THR A 14 8.98 -10.11 12.47
N VAL A 15 9.57 -10.13 13.66
CA VAL A 15 10.84 -9.45 13.92
C VAL A 15 11.81 -9.96 12.85
N VAL A 16 12.10 -9.15 11.84
CA VAL A 16 12.95 -9.57 10.71
C VAL A 16 14.38 -9.64 11.24
N HIS A 17 14.83 -10.86 11.56
CA HIS A 17 16.19 -11.10 12.00
C HIS A 17 17.15 -10.83 10.82
N TYR A 18 18.24 -10.10 11.04
CA TYR A 18 19.17 -9.65 9.99
C TYR A 18 19.73 -10.81 9.13
N SER A 19 19.79 -12.03 9.68
CA SER A 19 20.18 -13.25 8.95
C SER A 19 19.17 -13.73 7.90
N GLN A 20 17.88 -13.38 8.02
CA GLN A 20 16.85 -13.71 7.03
C GLN A 20 16.84 -12.76 5.83
N VAL A 21 17.50 -11.61 5.94
CA VAL A 21 17.61 -10.63 4.84
C VAL A 21 18.36 -11.23 3.65
N ASN A 22 19.47 -11.93 3.90
CA ASN A 22 20.20 -12.68 2.87
C ASN A 22 19.35 -13.80 2.26
N THR A 23 18.47 -14.40 3.07
CA THR A 23 17.54 -15.44 2.60
C THR A 23 16.46 -14.86 1.70
N ILE A 24 15.94 -13.66 1.97
CA ILE A 24 14.99 -12.97 1.08
C ILE A 24 15.70 -12.61 -0.23
N LEU A 25 16.90 -12.03 -0.15
CA LEU A 25 17.70 -11.66 -1.32
C LEU A 25 18.00 -12.87 -2.23
N LEU A 26 18.41 -14.00 -1.64
CA LEU A 26 18.70 -15.25 -2.37
C LEU A 26 17.43 -15.98 -2.86
N LYS A 27 16.32 -15.90 -2.13
CA LYS A 27 15.05 -16.54 -2.55
C LYS A 27 14.44 -15.85 -3.77
N THR A 28 14.67 -14.55 -3.96
CA THR A 28 14.10 -13.82 -5.10
C THR A 28 14.88 -14.00 -6.41
N GLU A 29 16.15 -14.42 -6.34
CA GLU A 29 16.92 -14.83 -7.53
C GLU A 29 16.32 -16.05 -8.26
N MET A 30 15.44 -16.82 -7.60
CA MET A 30 14.84 -18.03 -8.16
C MET A 30 13.59 -17.79 -9.02
N GLU A 31 12.93 -16.62 -8.95
CA GLU A 31 11.84 -16.24 -9.87
C GLU A 31 12.32 -15.42 -11.10
N GLU A 32 13.58 -14.95 -11.10
CA GLU A 32 14.10 -14.03 -12.13
C GLU A 32 14.99 -14.69 -13.22
N ARG A 33 14.78 -15.96 -13.56
CA ARG A 33 15.61 -16.68 -14.57
C ARG A 33 15.23 -16.50 -16.05
N SER A 34 14.35 -15.58 -16.43
CA SER A 34 14.01 -15.39 -17.86
C SER A 34 14.24 -13.97 -18.38
N SER A 35 15.35 -13.81 -19.10
CA SER A 35 15.73 -12.70 -20.00
C SER A 35 16.51 -11.51 -19.42
N ALA A 36 17.77 -11.41 -19.85
CA ALA A 36 18.70 -10.37 -19.44
C ALA A 36 18.38 -8.96 -19.95
N HIS A 37 17.53 -8.85 -20.97
CA HIS A 37 17.11 -7.58 -21.55
C HIS A 37 15.96 -6.92 -20.77
N LYS A 38 15.13 -7.71 -20.07
CA LYS A 38 14.05 -7.18 -19.21
C LYS A 38 14.57 -6.66 -17.85
N ARG A 39 15.78 -7.09 -17.45
CA ARG A 39 16.46 -6.70 -16.20
C ARG A 39 16.70 -5.20 -16.05
N LYS A 40 16.82 -4.45 -17.17
CA LYS A 40 17.05 -3.00 -17.13
C LYS A 40 15.77 -2.16 -17.12
N ALA A 41 14.63 -2.73 -17.52
CA ALA A 41 13.40 -1.95 -17.74
C ALA A 41 12.50 -1.82 -16.49
N CYS A 42 12.74 -2.62 -15.45
CA CYS A 42 11.86 -2.70 -14.27
C CYS A 42 12.62 -2.53 -12.93
N ALA A 43 13.86 -2.05 -12.97
CA ALA A 43 14.66 -1.81 -11.79
C ALA A 43 14.63 -0.32 -11.41
N LEU A 44 14.22 -0.01 -10.18
CA LEU A 44 14.30 1.36 -9.66
C LEU A 44 15.77 1.79 -9.57
N PRO A 45 16.13 3.01 -10.00
CA PRO A 45 17.51 3.48 -9.97
C PRO A 45 18.00 3.63 -8.52
N LEU A 46 18.97 2.82 -8.10
CA LEU A 46 19.48 2.77 -6.73
C LEU A 46 19.97 4.13 -6.22
N THR A 47 20.55 4.95 -7.09
CA THR A 47 20.96 6.33 -6.75
C THR A 47 19.77 7.18 -6.30
N ARG A 48 18.62 7.07 -6.98
CA ARG A 48 17.41 7.82 -6.61
C ARG A 48 16.79 7.27 -5.33
N VAL A 49 16.77 5.95 -5.18
CA VAL A 49 16.32 5.30 -3.93
C VAL A 49 17.15 5.81 -2.76
N LYS A 50 18.48 5.84 -2.88
CA LYS A 50 19.39 6.39 -1.88
C LYS A 50 19.11 7.86 -1.58
N THR A 51 18.87 8.69 -2.60
CA THR A 51 18.54 10.11 -2.41
C THR A 51 17.23 10.29 -1.64
N ILE A 52 16.19 9.51 -1.95
CA ILE A 52 14.90 9.56 -1.25
C ILE A 52 15.07 9.09 0.20
N MET A 53 15.80 8.01 0.44
CA MET A 53 16.09 7.56 1.81
C MET A 53 16.83 8.64 2.64
N ARG A 54 17.71 9.42 2.01
CA ARG A 54 18.46 10.52 2.64
C ARG A 54 17.68 11.83 2.76
N SER A 55 16.51 11.97 2.15
CA SER A 55 15.70 13.20 2.31
C SER A 55 15.05 13.29 3.69
N SER A 56 15.10 12.22 4.48
CA SER A 56 14.64 12.22 5.86
C SER A 56 15.74 12.76 6.79
N PRO A 57 15.41 13.67 7.72
CA PRO A 57 16.41 14.37 8.54
C PRO A 57 17.22 13.46 9.49
N ASP A 58 16.75 12.24 9.75
CA ASP A 58 17.34 11.33 10.76
C ASP A 58 18.22 10.21 10.17
N VAL A 59 18.63 10.32 8.90
CA VAL A 59 19.36 9.24 8.19
C VAL A 59 20.82 9.63 7.91
N SER A 60 21.75 9.16 8.74
CA SER A 60 23.18 9.47 8.62
C SER A 60 23.90 8.60 7.58
N SER A 61 23.80 7.27 7.70
CA SER A 61 24.45 6.30 6.81
C SER A 61 23.52 5.14 6.46
N ILE A 62 23.51 4.74 5.20
CA ILE A 62 22.66 3.66 4.68
C ILE A 62 23.57 2.63 4.01
N SER A 63 23.41 1.35 4.35
CA SER A 63 24.16 0.27 3.71
C SER A 63 23.70 0.03 2.26
N PRO A 64 24.59 -0.40 1.35
CA PRO A 64 24.22 -0.75 -0.03
C PRO A 64 23.11 -1.80 -0.11
N GLU A 65 23.10 -2.77 0.81
CA GLU A 65 22.10 -3.84 0.88
C GLU A 65 20.72 -3.29 1.22
N ALA A 66 20.62 -2.34 2.17
CA ALA A 66 19.36 -1.70 2.52
C ALA A 66 18.76 -0.93 1.33
N ILE A 67 19.61 -0.30 0.50
CA ILE A 67 19.17 0.41 -0.71
C ILE A 67 18.59 -0.59 -1.73
N ALA A 68 19.29 -1.71 -1.95
CA ALA A 68 18.84 -2.75 -2.88
C ALA A 68 17.53 -3.40 -2.43
N LEU A 69 17.40 -3.73 -1.14
CA LEU A 69 16.17 -4.27 -0.56
C LEU A 69 15.01 -3.30 -0.69
N THR A 70 15.22 -2.03 -0.36
CA THR A 70 14.19 -0.98 -0.48
C THR A 70 13.71 -0.86 -1.92
N ALA A 71 14.64 -0.85 -2.88
CA ALA A 71 14.31 -0.82 -4.31
C ALA A 71 13.46 -2.03 -4.73
N HIS A 72 13.83 -3.22 -4.26
CA HIS A 72 13.10 -4.45 -4.57
C HIS A 72 11.72 -4.50 -3.90
N SER A 73 11.63 -4.13 -2.62
CA SER A 73 10.38 -4.03 -1.89
C SER A 73 9.43 -3.02 -2.53
N ALA A 74 9.94 -1.86 -2.96
CA ALA A 74 9.13 -0.85 -3.64
C ALA A 74 8.60 -1.35 -5.00
N LYS A 75 9.40 -2.11 -5.75
CA LYS A 75 8.95 -2.77 -6.99
C LYS A 75 7.78 -3.71 -6.72
N LEU A 76 7.93 -4.63 -5.77
CA LEU A 76 6.86 -5.56 -5.39
C LEU A 76 5.63 -4.84 -4.87
N PHE A 77 5.84 -3.80 -4.05
CA PHE A 77 4.76 -2.98 -3.50
C PHE A 77 3.91 -2.35 -4.61
N ILE A 78 4.55 -1.75 -5.63
CA ILE A 78 3.83 -1.15 -6.76
C ILE A 78 3.05 -2.21 -7.54
N SER A 79 3.67 -3.36 -7.84
CA SER A 79 2.98 -4.45 -8.54
C SER A 79 1.77 -4.97 -7.78
N GLN A 80 1.90 -5.12 -6.45
CA GLN A 80 0.79 -5.56 -5.61
C GLN A 80 -0.31 -4.50 -5.54
N LEU A 81 0.03 -3.23 -5.33
CA LEU A 81 -0.95 -2.14 -5.28
C LEU A 81 -1.76 -2.04 -6.58
N VAL A 82 -1.10 -2.18 -7.72
CA VAL A 82 -1.76 -2.18 -9.04
C VAL A 82 -2.66 -3.40 -9.20
N GLY A 83 -2.21 -4.58 -8.80
CA GLY A 83 -3.02 -5.81 -8.83
C GLY A 83 -4.27 -5.69 -7.96
N ASP A 84 -4.09 -5.32 -6.69
CA ASP A 84 -5.19 -5.12 -5.74
C ASP A 84 -6.20 -4.08 -6.27
N SER A 85 -5.73 -3.04 -6.95
CA SER A 85 -6.60 -1.99 -7.50
C SER A 85 -7.30 -2.37 -8.81
N LEU A 86 -6.70 -3.24 -9.63
CA LEU A 86 -7.35 -3.78 -10.81
C LEU A 86 -8.43 -4.81 -10.45
N ASP A 87 -8.19 -5.62 -9.41
CA ASP A 87 -9.17 -6.59 -8.90
C ASP A 87 -10.45 -5.90 -8.39
N GLU A 88 -10.31 -4.71 -7.79
CA GLU A 88 -11.44 -3.87 -7.35
C GLU A 88 -12.03 -2.99 -8.47
N SER A 89 -11.35 -2.92 -9.63
CA SER A 89 -11.83 -2.11 -10.76
C SER A 89 -12.98 -2.81 -11.49
N HIS A 90 -14.06 -2.08 -11.80
CA HIS A 90 -15.19 -2.62 -12.56
C HIS A 90 -14.88 -2.80 -14.06
N SER A 91 -13.87 -2.09 -14.57
CA SER A 91 -13.49 -2.05 -15.98
C SER A 91 -12.55 -3.17 -16.41
N GLY A 92 -11.98 -3.93 -15.47
CA GLY A 92 -11.13 -5.11 -15.68
C GLY A 92 -9.78 -4.88 -16.37
N ASP A 93 -9.66 -3.84 -17.20
CA ASP A 93 -8.49 -3.55 -18.03
C ASP A 93 -8.01 -2.08 -17.91
N GLN A 94 -8.72 -1.25 -17.14
CA GLN A 94 -8.33 0.13 -16.89
C GLN A 94 -8.32 0.44 -15.40
N LEU A 95 -7.20 0.98 -14.94
CA LEU A 95 -6.98 1.42 -13.57
C LEU A 95 -7.27 2.92 -13.46
N GLU A 96 -8.26 3.29 -12.65
CA GLU A 96 -8.57 4.67 -12.34
C GLU A 96 -8.06 5.08 -10.95
N TYR A 97 -7.92 6.39 -10.73
CA TYR A 97 -7.52 6.93 -9.43
C TYR A 97 -8.47 6.52 -8.29
N LYS A 98 -9.77 6.41 -8.59
CA LYS A 98 -10.79 6.04 -7.59
C LYS A 98 -10.55 4.64 -7.05
N ASP A 99 -10.04 3.73 -7.87
CA ASP A 99 -9.77 2.33 -7.51
C ASP A 99 -8.57 2.26 -6.56
N LEU A 100 -7.49 2.99 -6.88
CA LEU A 100 -6.33 3.14 -6.00
C LEU A 100 -6.72 3.76 -4.65
N ALA A 101 -7.47 4.86 -4.66
CA ALA A 101 -7.90 5.54 -3.44
C ALA A 101 -8.82 4.64 -2.60
N HIS A 102 -9.68 3.85 -3.24
CA HIS A 102 -10.53 2.88 -2.56
C HIS A 102 -9.73 1.79 -1.87
N VAL A 103 -8.79 1.17 -2.58
CA VAL A 103 -7.91 0.13 -2.02
C VAL A 103 -7.11 0.65 -0.83
N VAL A 104 -6.58 1.87 -0.91
CA VAL A 104 -5.85 2.54 0.18
C VAL A 104 -6.74 2.83 1.39
N ALA A 105 -7.99 3.25 1.17
CA ALA A 105 -8.94 3.52 2.24
C ALA A 105 -9.42 2.24 2.94
N THR A 106 -9.59 1.15 2.18
CA THR A 106 -10.11 -0.12 2.69
C THR A 106 -9.05 -0.93 3.47
N HIS A 107 -7.80 -0.91 3.03
CA HIS A 107 -6.75 -1.74 3.62
C HIS A 107 -5.93 -1.00 4.67
N LYS A 108 -6.02 -1.43 5.94
CA LYS A 108 -5.21 -0.86 7.04
C LYS A 108 -3.70 -0.87 6.79
N ARG A 109 -3.19 -1.86 6.03
CA ARG A 109 -1.76 -1.94 5.65
C ARG A 109 -1.30 -0.80 4.73
N MET A 110 -2.24 -0.11 4.09
CA MET A 110 -2.01 1.01 3.19
C MET A 110 -2.31 2.36 3.85
N ALA A 111 -2.56 2.40 5.16
CA ALA A 111 -2.88 3.63 5.89
C ALA A 111 -1.81 4.73 5.73
N PHE A 112 -0.55 4.34 5.54
CA PHE A 112 0.56 5.28 5.29
C PHE A 112 0.42 6.08 3.97
N LEU A 113 -0.48 5.67 3.08
CA LEU A 113 -0.77 6.35 1.82
C LEU A 113 -2.01 7.25 1.89
N GLN A 114 -2.77 7.27 2.98
CA GLN A 114 -4.04 8.02 3.04
C GLN A 114 -3.86 9.52 2.79
N ASP A 115 -2.78 10.10 3.31
CA ASP A 115 -2.46 11.52 3.11
C ASP A 115 -1.96 11.82 1.68
N ILE A 116 -1.43 10.81 0.99
CA ILE A 116 -0.89 10.92 -0.37
C ILE A 116 -1.96 10.63 -1.43
N LEU A 117 -2.88 9.71 -1.14
CA LEU A 117 -3.95 9.25 -2.03
C LEU A 117 -5.32 9.40 -1.33
N PRO A 118 -5.78 10.65 -1.11
CA PRO A 118 -7.07 10.89 -0.47
C PRO A 118 -8.24 10.44 -1.36
N GLN A 119 -9.29 9.90 -0.74
CA GLN A 119 -10.53 9.60 -1.43
C GLN A 119 -11.24 10.89 -1.82
N LYS A 120 -11.40 11.13 -3.13
CA LYS A 120 -12.05 12.33 -3.63
C LYS A 120 -13.53 12.32 -3.26
N MET A 121 -14.01 13.43 -2.70
CA MET A 121 -15.43 13.74 -2.53
C MET A 121 -15.70 15.17 -3.00
N THR A 122 -16.90 15.44 -3.50
CA THR A 122 -17.26 16.81 -3.87
C THR A 122 -17.62 17.62 -2.63
N VAL A 123 -17.46 18.96 -2.68
CA VAL A 123 -17.88 19.85 -1.59
C VAL A 123 -19.35 19.63 -1.25
N ARG A 124 -20.19 19.48 -2.27
CA ARG A 124 -21.63 19.19 -2.10
C ARG A 124 -21.88 17.88 -1.35
N ASP A 125 -21.12 16.84 -1.65
CA ASP A 125 -21.26 15.56 -0.97
C ASP A 125 -20.71 15.62 0.47
N PHE A 126 -19.64 16.38 0.69
CA PHE A 126 -19.10 16.66 2.02
C PHE A 126 -20.12 17.42 2.88
N ASP A 127 -20.70 18.51 2.38
CA ASP A 127 -21.73 19.29 3.09
C ASP A 127 -22.93 18.43 3.47
N ARG A 128 -23.32 17.50 2.57
CA ARG A 128 -24.39 16.53 2.85
C ARG A 128 -24.00 15.59 3.98
N LEU A 129 -22.81 14.99 3.93
CA LEU A 129 -22.30 14.09 4.97
C LEU A 129 -22.23 14.78 6.35
N VAL A 130 -21.74 16.02 6.40
CA VAL A 130 -21.68 16.81 7.63
C VAL A 130 -23.09 17.07 8.17
N THR A 131 -24.01 17.50 7.30
CA THR A 131 -25.40 17.75 7.69
C THR A 131 -26.10 16.49 8.21
N GLU A 132 -25.86 15.33 7.59
CA GLU A 132 -26.39 14.04 8.03
C GLU A 132 -25.84 13.65 9.41
N TYR A 133 -24.52 13.79 9.61
CA TYR A 133 -23.84 13.50 10.88
C TYR A 133 -24.37 14.38 12.03
N GLU A 134 -24.55 15.68 11.77
CA GLU A 134 -25.13 16.60 12.76
C GLU A 134 -26.58 16.25 13.14
N LYS A 135 -27.41 15.85 12.16
CA LYS A 135 -28.80 15.43 12.40
C LYS A 135 -28.86 14.17 13.26
N GLN A 136 -27.96 13.22 13.02
CA GLN A 136 -27.88 11.98 13.80
C GLN A 136 -27.42 12.22 15.24
N HIS A 137 -26.61 13.26 15.50
CA HIS A 137 -26.14 13.58 16.86
C HIS A 137 -27.01 14.59 17.62
N LYS A 138 -27.88 15.37 16.96
CA LYS A 138 -28.86 16.25 17.63
C LYS A 138 -30.09 15.54 18.20
N SER A 139 -30.40 14.31 17.77
CA SER A 139 -31.55 13.55 18.27
C SER A 139 -31.32 12.90 19.65
N VAL A 140 -30.09 12.80 20.13
CA VAL A 140 -29.74 12.10 21.39
C VAL A 140 -29.88 13.00 22.64
N GLY A 141 -30.00 14.32 22.47
CA GLY A 141 -29.97 15.29 23.57
C GLY A 141 -31.31 15.76 24.16
N ARG A 142 -32.46 15.15 23.82
CA ARG A 142 -33.79 15.67 24.24
C ARG A 142 -34.62 14.80 25.18
N ASP A 143 -34.17 13.60 25.52
CA ASP A 143 -34.88 12.76 26.47
C ASP A 143 -34.12 12.76 27.79
N HIS A 144 -34.51 13.63 28.73
CA HIS A 144 -34.43 13.48 30.20
C HIS A 144 -34.90 14.79 30.87
N LYS A 145 -36.20 15.06 30.81
CA LYS A 145 -36.91 15.84 31.83
C LYS A 145 -38.30 15.24 32.00
N HIS A 146 -38.43 14.41 33.03
CA HIS A 146 -39.70 14.16 33.70
C HIS A 146 -39.47 14.35 35.20
#